data_AF-A0AAU3SQL5-F1
#
_entry.id   AF-A0AAU3SQL5-F1
#
_cell.length_a   1.000
_cell.length_b   1.000
_cell.length_c   1.000
_cell.angle_alpha   90.00
_cell.angle_beta   90.00
_cell.angle_gamma   90.00
#
_symmetry.space_group_name_H-M   'P 1'
#
loop_
_entity.id
_entity.type
_entity.pdbx_description
1 polymer ?
#
loop_
_entity_poly.entity_id
_entity_poly.type
_entity_poly.pdbx_seq_one_letter_code
_entity_poly.pdbx_strand_id
1 'polypeptide(L)' 'MNTAPQWFKSSYSTDEGDACVEVATCTGTIHVRDSKNTDGPVLDLAPASWAALTGWVSQ' A
#
# COMPACT_ATOMS: atom_id res chain seq x y z
N MET A 1 -10.02 -17.88 -10.18
CA MET A 1 -10.57 -16.52 -10.35
C MET A 1 -9.51 -15.57 -9.84
N ASN A 2 -8.84 -14.85 -10.75
CA ASN A 2 -7.77 -13.92 -10.36
C ASN A 2 -8.43 -12.58 -10.02
N THR A 3 -8.91 -12.44 -8.78
CA THR A 3 -9.54 -11.21 -8.33
C THR A 3 -8.50 -10.09 -8.40
N ALA A 4 -8.78 -9.05 -9.17
CA ALA A 4 -7.88 -7.90 -9.24
C ALA A 4 -7.69 -7.30 -7.83
N PRO A 5 -6.45 -6.92 -7.45
CA PRO A 5 -6.17 -6.35 -6.14
C PRO A 5 -7.08 -5.15 -5.88
N GLN A 6 -7.71 -5.14 -4.71
CA GLN A 6 -8.58 -4.06 -4.26
C GLN A 6 -7.72 -3.01 -3.58
N TRP A 7 -7.44 -1.92 -4.28
CA TRP A 7 -6.59 -0.83 -3.79
C TRP A 7 -7.35 0.15 -2.90
N PHE A 8 -6.75 0.48 -1.78
CA PHE A 8 -7.20 1.51 -0.84
C PHE A 8 -6.19 2.65 -0.82
N LYS A 9 -6.63 3.86 -1.21
CA LYS A 9 -5.82 5.08 -1.10
C LYS A 9 -5.83 5.57 0.35
N SER A 10 -4.66 5.92 0.87
CA SER A 10 -4.53 6.48 2.21
C SER A 10 -5.29 7.79 2.35
N SER A 11 -5.97 8.00 3.48
CA SER A 11 -6.66 9.27 3.79
C SER A 11 -5.69 10.45 3.98
N TYR A 12 -4.41 10.17 4.20
CA TYR A 12 -3.36 11.19 4.29
C TYR A 12 -2.81 11.61 2.92
N SER A 13 -3.23 10.93 1.85
CA SER A 13 -2.84 11.25 0.47
C SER A 13 -3.78 12.29 -0.10
N THR A 14 -3.54 13.55 0.25
CA THR A 14 -4.21 14.72 -0.33
C THR A 14 -3.51 15.19 -1.60
N ASP A 15 -4.24 15.85 -2.51
CA ASP A 15 -3.70 16.32 -3.79
C ASP A 15 -2.67 17.46 -3.62
N GLU A 16 -2.65 18.13 -2.46
CA GLU A 16 -1.70 19.19 -2.10
C GLU A 16 -0.41 18.68 -1.44
N GLY A 17 -0.28 17.36 -1.23
CA GLY A 17 0.91 16.73 -0.65
C GLY A 17 1.71 15.89 -1.67
N ASP A 18 3.03 15.80 -1.46
CA ASP A 18 3.92 14.94 -2.27
C ASP A 18 3.80 13.45 -1.93
N ALA A 19 3.24 13.08 -0.77
CA ALA A 19 3.12 11.69 -0.35
C ALA A 19 1.75 11.09 -0.73
N CYS A 20 1.74 10.20 -1.72
CA CYS A 20 0.54 9.51 -2.18
C CYS A 20 0.74 7.99 -2.19
N VAL A 21 0.02 7.26 -1.33
CA VAL A 21 0.16 5.80 -1.20
C VAL A 21 -1.17 5.08 -1.31
N GLU A 22 -1.14 3.94 -2.01
CA GLU A 22 -2.23 2.96 -2.09
C GLU A 22 -1.77 1.60 -1.58
N VAL A 23 -2.66 0.88 -0.90
CA VAL A 23 -2.40 -0.45 -0.35
C VAL A 23 -3.48 -1.42 -0.84
N ALA A 24 -3.10 -2.63 -1.24
CA ALA A 24 -4.04 -3.72 -1.51
C ALA A 24 -3.67 -4.96 -0.69
N THR A 25 -4.68 -5.55 -0.06
CA THR A 25 -4.50 -6.78 0.70
C THR A 25 -4.86 -7.97 -0.20
N CYS A 26 -3.90 -8.88 -0.36
CA CYS A 26 -4.06 -10.12 -1.10
C CYS A 26 -3.72 -11.31 -0.21
N THR A 27 -4.10 -12.52 -0.64
CA THR A 27 -3.78 -13.74 0.11
C THR A 27 -2.26 -13.91 0.20
N GLY A 28 -1.71 -13.70 1.40
CA GLY A 28 -0.28 -13.88 1.68
C GLY A 28 0.63 -12.70 1.35
N THR A 29 0.10 -11.62 0.75
CA THR A 29 0.90 -10.45 0.34
C THR A 29 0.12 -9.17 0.56
N ILE A 30 0.80 -8.13 1.02
CA ILE A 30 0.32 -6.75 1.07
C ILE A 30 1.08 -5.98 0.00
N HIS A 31 0.35 -5.42 -0.96
CA HIS A 31 0.92 -4.60 -2.02
C HIS A 31 0.87 -3.14 -1.61
N VAL A 32 1.96 -2.41 -1.80
CA VAL A 32 2.03 -0.95 -1.58
C VAL A 32 2.56 -0.30 -2.84
N ARG A 33 1.89 0.75 -3.31
CA ARG A 33 2.35 1.53 -4.47
C ARG A 33 2.14 3.02 -4.27
N ASP A 34 2.80 3.80 -5.12
CA ASP A 34 2.55 5.22 -5.25
C ASP A 34 1.24 5.46 -6.02
N SER A 35 0.33 6.27 -5.46
CA SER A 35 -0.97 6.51 -6.10
C SER A 35 -0.87 7.39 -7.36
N LYS A 36 0.22 8.16 -7.52
CA LYS A 36 0.45 9.04 -8.68
C LYS A 36 1.17 8.30 -9.81
N ASN A 37 1.81 7.17 -9.53
CA ASN A 37 2.47 6.33 -10.50
C ASN A 37 1.98 4.87 -10.42
N THR A 38 0.72 4.64 -10.81
CA THR A 38 0.06 3.33 -10.68
C THR A 38 0.67 2.23 -11.55
N ASP A 39 1.40 2.60 -12.61
CA ASP A 39 2.11 1.69 -13.51
C ASP A 39 3.58 1.47 -13.08
N GLY A 40 4.00 2.12 -11.99
CA GLY A 40 5.33 1.98 -11.41
C GLY A 40 5.51 0.70 -10.58
N PRO A 41 6.67 0.56 -9.92
CA PRO A 41 6.96 -0.59 -9.07
C PRO A 41 5.96 -0.71 -7.90
N VAL A 42 5.60 -1.96 -7.59
CA VAL A 42 4.81 -2.32 -6.42
C VAL A 42 5.73 -2.98 -5.39
N LEU A 43 5.66 -2.51 -4.14
CA LEU A 43 6.34 -3.15 -3.02
C LEU A 43 5.45 -4.27 -2.46
N ASP A 44 5.97 -5.49 -2.50
CA ASP A 44 5.29 -6.68 -1.98
C ASP A 44 5.83 -7.02 -0.59
N LEU A 45 4.94 -7.02 0.41
CA LEU A 45 5.28 -7.31 1.79
C LEU A 45 4.55 -8.54 2.29
N ALA A 46 5.24 -9.38 3.05
CA ALA A 46 4.58 -10.39 3.86
C ALA A 46 3.71 -9.69 4.94
N PRO A 47 2.56 -10.26 5.33
CA PRO A 47 1.69 -9.68 6.36
C PRO A 47 2.39 -9.38 7.68
N ALA A 48 3.34 -10.23 8.09
CA ALA A 48 4.14 -10.02 9.29
C ALA A 48 5.06 -8.79 9.17
N SER A 49 5.70 -8.60 8.02
CA SER A 49 6.54 -7.43 7.74
C SER A 49 5.72 -6.15 7.70
N TRP A 50 4.52 -6.19 7.11
CA TRP A 50 3.59 -5.07 7.11
C TRP A 50 3.18 -4.67 8.53
N ALA A 51 2.79 -5.65 9.37
CA ALA A 51 2.43 -5.39 10.76
C ALA A 51 3.58 -4.81 11.60
N ALA A 52 4.80 -5.29 11.39
CA ALA A 52 5.98 -4.76 12.07
C ALA A 52 6.27 -3.31 11.63
N LEU A 53 6.19 -3.03 10.32
CA LEU A 53 6.39 -1.69 9.78
C LEU A 53 5.35 -0.70 10.33
N THR A 54 4.07 -1.04 10.27
CA THR A 54 2.99 -0.15 10.73
C THR A 54 3.07 0.11 12.24
N GLY A 55 3.41 -0.91 13.03
CA GLY A 55 3.63 -0.75 14.46
C GLY A 55 4.82 0.15 14.80
N TRP A 56 5.88 0.14 13.98
CA TRP A 56 7.02 1.03 14.14
C TRP A 56 6.70 2.49 13.78
N VAL A 57 6.04 2.74 12.65
CA VAL A 57 5.73 4.12 12.20
C VAL A 57 4.60 4.79 12.98
N SER A 58 3.81 4.02 13.75
CA SER A 58 2.74 4.57 14.59
C SER A 58 3.19 5.08 15.96
N GLN A 59 4.49 5.05 16.24
CA GLN A 59 5.08 5.64 17.45
C GLN A 59 5.35 7.14 17.26
#